data_AF-A0A645I5P8-F1
#
_entry.id   AF-A0A645I5P8-F1
#
_cell.length_a   1.000
_cell.length_b   1.000
_cell.length_c   1.000
_cell.angle_alpha   90.00
_cell.angle_beta   90.00
_cell.angle_gamma   90.00
#
_symmetry.space_group_name_H-M   'P 1'
#
loop_
_entity.id
_entity.type
_entity.pdbx_description
1 polymer ?
#
loop_
_entity_poly.entity_id
_entity_poly.type
_entity_poly.pdbx_seq_one_letter_code
_entity_poly.pdbx_strand_id
1 'polypeptide(L)'
;MNNNSLKNFYSFATKYCSHHNPLDFPIYDSYVDRLLRYFRDTDGFFAFNNNDLKQYADFKNILIKFRNYYKLEAYNLKEIDKYLWQLGKETFPKKYK
;
A
#
# COMPACT_ATOMS: atom_id res chain seq x y z
N MET A 1 -1.41 -24.63 24.10
CA MET A 1 -0.54 -23.91 23.14
C MET A 1 -1.08 -22.49 23.05
N ASN A 2 -0.38 -21.51 23.62
CA ASN A 2 -0.80 -20.11 23.54
C ASN A 2 -0.60 -19.64 22.10
N ASN A 3 -1.70 -19.46 21.37
CA ASN A 3 -1.72 -18.73 20.09
C ASN A 3 -1.44 -17.25 20.35
N ASN A 4 -0.20 -16.92 20.71
CA ASN A 4 0.26 -15.56 20.81
C ASN A 4 0.45 -15.05 19.38
N SER A 5 -0.63 -14.64 18.72
CA SER A 5 -0.54 -14.03 17.40
C SER A 5 0.34 -12.79 17.54
N LEU A 6 1.56 -12.83 16.99
CA LEU A 6 2.44 -11.67 16.94
C LEU A 6 1.67 -10.51 16.32
N LYS A 7 1.37 -9.48 17.13
CA LYS A 7 0.67 -8.29 16.65
C LYS A 7 1.55 -7.62 15.60
N ASN A 8 1.05 -7.55 14.37
CA ASN A 8 1.75 -6.88 13.29
C ASN A 8 1.46 -5.37 13.35
N PHE A 9 2.49 -4.57 13.70
CA PHE A 9 2.40 -3.12 13.80
C PHE A 9 2.79 -2.39 12.51
N TYR A 10 3.02 -3.09 11.40
CA TYR A 10 3.55 -2.50 10.17
C TYR A 10 2.67 -1.37 9.61
N SER A 11 1.35 -1.58 9.50
CA SER A 11 0.41 -0.52 9.11
C SER A 11 0.33 0.64 10.11
N PHE A 12 0.56 0.38 11.40
CA PHE A 12 0.61 1.45 12.40
C PHE A 12 1.88 2.28 12.24
N ALA A 13 3.04 1.62 12.07
CA ALA A 13 4.33 2.27 11.88
C ALA A 13 4.34 3.18 10.65
N THR A 14 3.83 2.70 9.50
CA THR A 14 3.77 3.51 8.28
C THR A 14 2.87 4.74 8.44
N LYS A 15 1.74 4.63 9.14
CA LYS A 15 0.88 5.78 9.49
C LYS A 15 1.60 6.78 10.40
N TYR A 16 2.32 6.29 11.41
CA TYR A 16 3.09 7.13 12.31
C TYR A 16 4.17 7.91 11.55
N CYS A 17 4.93 7.24 10.69
CA CYS A 17 5.92 7.90 9.82
C CYS A 17 5.28 8.93 8.88
N SER A 18 4.16 8.58 8.23
CA SER A 18 3.43 9.50 7.33
C SER A 18 2.87 10.72 8.05
N HIS A 19 2.48 10.58 9.33
CA HIS A 19 2.06 11.72 10.14
C HIS A 19 3.18 12.76 10.31
N HIS A 20 4.43 12.31 10.46
CA HIS A 20 5.60 13.18 10.62
C HIS A 20 6.15 13.71 9.29
N ASN A 21 6.18 12.88 8.24
CA ASN A 21 6.64 13.28 6.91
C ASN A 21 5.75 12.67 5.81
N PRO A 22 4.61 13.32 5.50
CA PRO A 22 3.59 12.75 4.64
C PRO A 22 4.01 12.57 3.18
N LEU A 23 4.96 13.38 2.67
CA LEU A 23 5.33 13.33 1.25
C LEU A 23 6.33 12.22 0.94
N ASP A 24 7.14 11.83 1.92
CA ASP A 24 8.18 10.83 1.74
C ASP A 24 7.77 9.43 2.25
N PHE A 25 6.80 9.38 3.16
CA PHE A 25 6.36 8.14 3.80
C PHE A 25 4.93 7.73 3.43
N PRO A 26 4.75 6.98 2.33
CA PRO A 26 3.45 6.42 1.99
C PRO A 26 2.97 5.41 3.05
N ILE A 27 1.64 5.33 3.19
CA ILE A 27 0.95 4.47 4.15
C ILE A 27 0.70 3.09 3.54
N TYR A 28 1.06 2.06 4.29
CA TYR A 28 0.73 0.69 3.96
C TYR A 28 -0.52 0.21 4.73
N ASP A 29 -1.48 -0.37 4.04
CA ASP A 29 -2.55 -1.16 4.64
C ASP A 29 -3.06 -2.28 3.73
N SER A 30 -4.01 -3.07 4.26
CA SER A 30 -4.60 -4.23 3.57
C SER A 30 -5.24 -3.91 2.21
N TYR A 31 -5.81 -2.73 2.02
CA TYR A 31 -6.41 -2.31 0.76
C TYR A 31 -5.35 -1.93 -0.26
N VAL A 32 -4.36 -1.14 0.16
CA VAL A 32 -3.20 -0.76 -0.68
C VAL A 32 -2.47 -2.02 -1.15
N ASP A 33 -2.20 -2.97 -0.24
CA ASP A 33 -1.61 -4.28 -0.57
C ASP A 33 -2.41 -5.02 -1.64
N ARG A 34 -3.72 -5.18 -1.40
CA ARG A 34 -4.61 -5.94 -2.28
C ARG A 34 -4.69 -5.32 -3.68
N LEU A 35 -4.76 -3.99 -3.77
CA LEU A 35 -4.84 -3.31 -5.05
C LEU A 35 -3.52 -3.33 -5.82
N LEU A 36 -2.38 -3.13 -5.14
CA LEU A 36 -1.08 -3.24 -5.81
C LEU A 36 -0.90 -4.65 -6.41
N ARG A 37 -1.31 -5.70 -5.69
CA ARG A 37 -1.29 -7.07 -6.23
C ARG A 37 -2.26 -7.26 -7.39
N TYR A 38 -3.47 -6.71 -7.27
CA TYR A 38 -4.46 -6.73 -8.35
C TYR A 38 -3.90 -6.10 -9.63
N PHE A 39 -3.43 -4.85 -9.58
CA PHE A 39 -2.89 -4.15 -10.73
C PHE A 39 -1.63 -4.81 -11.30
N ARG A 40 -0.80 -5.44 -10.44
CA ARG A 40 0.32 -6.26 -10.91
C ARG A 40 -0.18 -7.41 -11.76
N ASP A 41 -1.19 -8.14 -11.28
CA ASP A 41 -1.66 -9.36 -11.92
C ASP A 41 -2.53 -9.06 -13.17
N THR A 42 -3.23 -7.92 -13.21
CA THR A 42 -4.07 -7.53 -14.36
C THR A 42 -3.32 -6.76 -15.42
N ASP A 43 -2.51 -5.78 -15.01
CA ASP A 43 -1.92 -4.80 -15.93
C ASP A 43 -0.42 -5.03 -16.11
N GLY A 44 0.21 -5.84 -15.25
CA GLY A 44 1.65 -6.11 -15.33
C GLY A 44 2.53 -4.90 -15.02
N PHE A 45 2.04 -3.92 -14.24
CA PHE A 45 2.71 -2.62 -14.10
C PHE A 45 4.15 -2.71 -13.56
N PHE A 46 4.42 -3.66 -12.69
CA PHE A 46 5.75 -3.92 -12.13
C PHE A 46 5.80 -5.33 -11.53
N ALA A 47 6.85 -6.10 -11.82
CA ALA A 47 7.01 -7.44 -11.26
C ALA A 47 7.55 -7.35 -9.82
N PHE A 48 6.81 -7.90 -8.85
CA PHE A 48 7.21 -8.02 -7.45
C PHE A 48 6.48 -9.16 -6.73
N ASN A 49 7.09 -9.71 -5.68
CA ASN A 49 6.52 -10.74 -4.82
C ASN A 49 5.63 -10.13 -3.72
N ASN A 50 4.69 -10.91 -3.18
CA ASN A 50 3.81 -10.42 -2.11
C ASN A 50 4.58 -10.01 -0.84
N ASN A 51 5.74 -10.61 -0.57
CA ASN A 51 6.57 -10.30 0.59
C ASN A 51 7.31 -8.96 0.44
N ASP A 52 7.52 -8.49 -0.78
CA ASP A 52 8.19 -7.21 -1.06
C ASP A 52 7.33 -6.04 -0.52
N LEU A 53 6.01 -6.20 -0.48
CA LEU A 53 5.10 -5.23 0.15
C LEU A 53 5.28 -5.11 1.67
N LYS A 54 5.95 -6.08 2.31
CA LYS A 54 6.25 -6.08 3.75
C LYS A 54 7.59 -5.43 4.08
N GLN A 55 8.43 -5.19 3.07
CA GLN A 55 9.66 -4.43 3.20
C GLN A 55 9.40 -2.99 2.77
N TYR A 56 9.67 -2.03 3.65
CA TYR A 56 9.23 -0.66 3.43
C TYR A 56 9.86 -0.01 2.20
N ALA A 57 11.16 -0.23 2.00
CA ALA A 57 11.89 0.30 0.84
C ALA A 57 11.32 -0.24 -0.48
N ASP A 58 11.03 -1.55 -0.52
CA ASP A 58 10.46 -2.20 -1.70
C ASP A 58 9.02 -1.74 -1.93
N PHE A 59 8.18 -1.66 -0.89
CA PHE A 59 6.84 -1.08 -0.96
C PHE A 59 6.86 0.34 -1.55
N LYS A 60 7.72 1.22 -1.04
CA LYS A 60 7.85 2.59 -1.55
C LYS A 60 8.26 2.59 -3.02
N ASN A 61 9.21 1.76 -3.41
CA ASN A 61 9.64 1.61 -4.80
C ASN A 61 8.50 1.10 -5.69
N ILE A 62 7.75 0.09 -5.25
CA ILE A 62 6.56 -0.43 -5.97
C ILE A 62 5.54 0.69 -6.19
N LEU A 63 5.30 1.55 -5.20
CA LEU A 63 4.39 2.68 -5.32
C LEU A 63 4.90 3.75 -6.32
N ILE A 64 6.21 3.99 -6.37
CA ILE A 64 6.84 4.85 -7.39
C ILE A 64 6.68 4.23 -8.79
N LYS A 65 6.88 2.91 -8.92
CA LYS A 65 6.69 2.20 -10.20
C LYS A 65 5.24 2.25 -10.66
N PHE A 66 4.29 2.06 -9.74
CA PHE A 66 2.87 2.25 -9.99
C PHE A 66 2.59 3.65 -10.53
N ARG A 67 3.06 4.69 -9.82
CA ARG A 67 2.88 6.09 -10.23
C ARG A 67 3.38 6.34 -11.65
N ASN A 68 4.58 5.88 -11.98
CA ASN A 68 5.18 6.11 -13.29
C ASN A 68 4.48 5.32 -14.40
N TYR A 69 4.07 4.07 -14.14
CA TYR A 69 3.38 3.24 -15.12
C TYR A 69 2.06 3.88 -15.60
N TYR A 70 1.28 4.43 -14.68
CA TYR A 70 0.01 5.10 -14.98
C TYR A 70 0.16 6.60 -15.31
N LYS A 71 1.38 7.11 -15.46
CA LYS A 71 1.68 8.52 -15.78
C LYS A 71 1.07 9.52 -14.77
N LEU A 72 1.18 9.18 -13.48
CA LEU A 72 0.62 9.94 -12.36
C LEU A 72 1.67 10.79 -11.64
N GLU A 73 2.77 11.18 -12.30
CA GLU A 73 3.89 11.91 -11.70
C GLU A 73 3.50 13.30 -11.20
N ALA A 74 2.38 13.86 -11.67
CA ALA A 74 1.80 15.09 -11.15
C ALA A 74 1.31 14.94 -9.70
N TYR A 75 1.10 13.71 -9.21
CA TYR A 75 0.64 13.40 -7.87
C TYR A 75 1.79 12.87 -7.01
N ASN A 76 1.81 13.25 -5.74
CA ASN A 76 2.78 12.73 -4.78
C ASN A 76 2.38 11.34 -4.24
N LEU A 77 3.30 10.64 -3.58
CA LEU A 77 3.06 9.27 -3.10
C LEU A 77 1.90 9.17 -2.10
N LYS A 78 1.63 10.23 -1.33
CA LYS A 78 0.48 10.28 -0.41
C LYS A 78 -0.85 10.41 -1.14
N GLU A 79 -0.90 11.13 -2.24
CA GLU A 79 -2.11 11.16 -3.08
C GLU A 79 -2.37 9.79 -3.70
N ILE A 80 -1.31 9.08 -4.12
CA ILE A 80 -1.39 7.73 -4.66
C ILE A 80 -1.86 6.72 -3.60
N ASP A 81 -1.25 6.69 -2.40
CA ASP A 81 -1.67 5.76 -1.35
C ASP A 81 -3.13 6.00 -0.90
N LYS A 82 -3.55 7.28 -0.84
CA LYS A 82 -4.90 7.68 -0.49
C LYS A 82 -5.89 7.21 -1.56
N TYR A 83 -5.56 7.39 -2.84
CA TYR A 83 -6.36 6.89 -3.94
C TYR A 83 -6.57 5.37 -3.84
N LEU A 84 -5.49 4.61 -3.65
CA LEU A 84 -5.57 3.15 -3.50
C LEU A 84 -6.44 2.78 -2.28
N TRP A 85 -6.26 3.45 -1.15
CA TRP A 85 -7.09 3.20 0.03
C TRP A 85 -8.59 3.47 -0.24
N GLN A 86 -8.93 4.58 -0.90
CA GLN A 86 -10.30 4.93 -1.26
C GLN A 86 -10.91 3.90 -2.22
N LEU A 87 -10.21 3.57 -3.30
CA LEU A 87 -10.64 2.56 -4.26
C LEU A 87 -10.83 1.19 -3.60
N GLY A 88 -9.93 0.82 -2.69
CA GLY A 88 -10.00 -0.46 -2.00
C GLY A 88 -11.19 -0.54 -1.05
N LYS A 89 -11.57 0.59 -0.42
CA LYS A 89 -12.79 0.68 0.38
C LYS A 89 -14.06 0.51 -0.46
N GLU A 90 -14.11 1.11 -1.65
CA GLU A 90 -15.25 1.03 -2.56
C GLU A 90 -15.38 -0.38 -3.15
N THR A 91 -14.26 -0.95 -3.59
CA THR A 91 -14.22 -2.28 -4.22
C THR A 91 -14.40 -3.41 -3.20
N PHE A 92 -13.91 -3.24 -1.98
CA PHE A 92 -13.91 -4.27 -0.94
C PHE A 92 -14.52 -3.76 0.38
N PRO A 93 -15.82 -3.40 0.40
CA PRO A 93 -16.46 -2.86 1.58
C PRO A 93 -16.42 -3.88 2.73
N LYS A 94 -15.89 -3.46 3.88
CA LYS A 94 -15.95 -4.25 5.11
C LYS A 94 -17.40 -4.32 5.58
N LYS A 95 -17.95 -5.53 5.62
CA LYS A 95 -19.20 -5.80 6.34
C LYS A 95 -18.85 -5.88 7.82
N TYR A 96 -19.04 -4.78 8.55
CA TYR A 96 -19.00 -4.79 10.00
C TYR A 96 -20.28 -5.50 10.48
N LYS A 97 -20.14 -6.59 11.22
CA LYS A 97 -21.23 -7.23 11.98
C LYS A 97 -21.27 -6.64 13.37
#